data_AF-A0A261WDI1-F1
#
_entry.id   AF-A0A261WDI1-F1
#
_cell.length_a   1.000
_cell.length_b   1.000
_cell.length_c   1.000
_cell.angle_alpha   90.00
_cell.angle_beta   90.00
_cell.angle_gamma   90.00
#
_symmetry.space_group_name_H-M   'P 1'
#
loop_
_entity.id
_entity.type
_entity.pdbx_description
1 polymer ?
#
loop_
_entity_poly.entity_id
_entity_poly.type
_entity_poly.pdbx_seq_one_letter_code
_entity_poly.pdbx_strand_id
1 'polypeptide(L)' 'WLRHVLERLPHAASVEDYEALLPWNCSPEMPR' A
#
# COMPACT_ATOMS: atom_id res chain seq x y z
N TRP A 1 0.60 -6.64 5.59
CA TRP A 1 -0.02 -6.43 4.27
C TRP A 1 -1.51 -6.12 4.37
N LEU A 2 -2.40 -7.06 4.72
CA LEU A 2 -3.85 -6.83 4.72
C LEU A 2 -4.30 -5.61 5.57
N ARG A 3 -3.75 -5.44 6.78
CA ARG A 3 -4.02 -4.25 7.62
C ARG A 3 -3.60 -2.95 6.94
N HIS A 4 -2.39 -2.93 6.36
CA HIS A 4 -1.85 -1.77 5.63
C HIS A 4 -2.71 -1.39 4.42
N VAL A 5 -3.23 -2.40 3.70
CA VAL A 5 -4.17 -2.19 2.60
C VAL A 5 -5.45 -1.54 3.10
N LEU A 6 -6.08 -2.07 4.15
CA LEU A 6 -7.33 -1.53 4.70
C LEU A 6 -7.19 -0.10 5.24
N GLU A 7 -6.02 0.26 5.79
CA GLU A 7 -5.76 1.63 6.26
C GLU A 7 -5.56 2.64 5.11
N ARG A 8 -4.99 2.20 3.98
CA ARG A 8 -4.69 3.06 2.83
C ARG A 8 -5.75 3.04 1.73
N LEU A 9 -6.62 2.02 1.70
CA LEU A 9 -7.74 1.90 0.77
C LEU A 9 -8.63 3.15 0.71
N PRO A 10 -9.06 3.77 1.82
CA PRO A 10 -9.89 4.98 1.77
C PRO A 10 -9.14 6.22 1.28
N HIS A 11 -7.81 6.18 1.24
CA HIS A 11 -6.96 7.27 0.76
C HIS A 11 -6.50 7.07 -0.69
N ALA A 12 -6.70 5.88 -1.26
CA ALA A 12 -6.31 5.56 -2.63
C ALA A 12 -7.30 6.20 -3.63
N ALA A 13 -6.83 7.15 -4.43
CA ALA A 13 -7.63 7.85 -5.43
C ALA A 13 -7.18 7.55 -6.86
N SER A 14 -6.01 6.95 -7.04
CA SER A 14 -5.42 6.66 -8.34
C SER A 14 -5.09 5.17 -8.49
N VAL A 15 -5.02 4.70 -9.73
CA VAL A 15 -4.61 3.32 -10.04
C VAL A 15 -3.23 3.01 -9.44
N GLU A 16 -2.29 3.96 -9.49
CA GLU A 16 -0.98 3.85 -8.83
C GLU A 16 -1.07 3.62 -7.32
N ASP A 17 -2.01 4.25 -6.62
CA ASP A 17 -2.21 4.00 -5.19
C ASP A 17 -2.64 2.55 -4.95
N TYR A 18 -3.55 2.02 -5.77
CA TYR A 18 -3.97 0.62 -5.69
C TYR A 18 -2.84 -0.35 -6.04
N GLU A 19 -2.01 -0.03 -7.03
CA GLU A 19 -0.83 -0.84 -7.36
C GLU A 19 0.21 -0.83 -6.24
N ALA A 20 0.37 0.28 -5.51
CA ALA A 20 1.23 0.34 -4.34
C ALA A 20 0.73 -0.56 -3.17
N LEU A 21 -0.57 -0.83 -3.11
CA LEU A 21 -1.17 -1.74 -2.13
C LEU A 21 -0.98 -3.22 -2.46
N LEU A 22 -0.39 -3.56 -3.60
CA LEU A 22 -0.15 -4.96 -3.99
C LEU A 22 0.86 -5.64 -3.03
N PRO A 23 0.73 -6.97 -2.82
CA PRO A 23 1.55 -7.72 -1.87
C PRO A 23 3.06 -7.57 -2.10
N TRP A 24 3.46 -7.45 -3.36
CA TRP A 24 4.84 -7.33 -3.80
C TRP A 24 5.36 -5.89 -3.81
N ASN A 25 4.48 -4.88 -3.79
CA ASN A 25 4.84 -3.46 -3.70
C ASN A 25 4.87 -2.94 -2.26
N CYS A 26 4.24 -3.66 -1.32
CA CYS A 26 4.42 -3.45 0.11
C CYS A 26 5.82 -3.90 0.56
N SER A 27 6.86 -3.23 0.06
CA SER A 27 8.20 -3.34 0.62
C SER A 27 8.18 -2.74 2.03
N PRO A 28 8.75 -3.40 3.05
CA PRO A 28 8.98 -2.74 4.32
C PRO A 28 9.87 -1.54 4.01
N GLU A 29 9.40 -0.33 4.29
CA GLU A 29 10.29 0.82 4.34
C GLU A 29 11.33 0.48 5.39
N MET A 30 12.54 0.08 4.96
CA MET A 30 13.65 -0.12 5.89
C MET A 30 13.91 1.24 6.51
N PRO A 31 13.70 1.41 7.84
CA PRO A 31 14.09 2.64 8.49
C PRO A 31 15.61 2.75 8.34
N ARG A 32 16.06 3.87 7.80
CA ARG A 32 17.48 4.21 7.65
C ARG A 32 18.04 4.63 9.01
#